data_AF-A0A1Q6L7F3-F1
#
_entry.id   AF-A0A1Q6L7F3-F1
#
_cell.length_a   1.000
_cell.length_b   1.000
_cell.length_c   1.000
_cell.angle_alpha   90.00
_cell.angle_beta   90.00
_cell.angle_gamma   90.00
#
_symmetry.space_group_name_H-M   'P 1'
#
loop_
_entity.id
_entity.type
_entity.pdbx_description
1 polymer ?
#
loop_
_entity_poly.entity_id
_entity_poly.type
_entity_poly.pdbx_seq_one_letter_code
_entity_poly.pdbx_strand_id
1 'polypeptide(L)'
;MTCALSVILGVSLFWVNSKLTKNKSISFVVTVAVLYAMQSYIAARAQLVTFILFVWEIYFIEKFLENKKFGYAIGLVLISLLIANLHVAVWPFIFVLFLPYIAEYFIAVIADRIIYKKSKVRTLKFKIKRLSKKDGKEEKVQELNKKLQELESKISKIKIKREEDNKNPYKIKIKRNENVKWLILVMVICVLMGFITPLKDTPFTYLYKTMQGNTTQNISEHLPMTLINNTNAMCALVLVLAILIFTKAKIRLSDLFMVGGLCYLMLSTRRQFSMFVLIGSIVLTRLIVDMINRYTKDGMKQAESVVKNIGVAISLTVLMLLWSYYYIKPKLDDQYVDSSSYPVAACDYILENIDLENARFYNEYNYGSYMLFRGIPVFIDSRADLYAPEFSGNKDEDIFSDFINTSSIGVFYEDTFKKYDITHIICNKSSKMNMIITKTNDTRYKELYSDDHFVIYERLNVNE
;
A
#
# COMPACT_ATOMS: atom_id res chain seq x y z
N MET A 1 -0.44 -14.94 17.47
CA MET A 1 -1.26 -14.49 16.31
C MET A 1 -0.42 -14.04 15.12
N THR A 2 0.54 -13.12 15.29
CA THR A 2 1.39 -12.60 14.20
C THR A 2 2.09 -13.69 13.39
N CYS A 3 2.74 -14.66 14.05
CA CYS A 3 3.41 -15.76 13.34
C CYS A 3 2.45 -16.56 12.44
N ALA A 4 1.24 -16.86 12.93
CA ALA A 4 0.23 -17.59 12.15
C ALA A 4 -0.22 -16.77 10.93
N LEU A 5 -0.49 -15.48 11.10
CA LEU A 5 -0.86 -14.61 9.99
C LEU A 5 0.28 -14.45 8.97
N SER A 6 1.54 -14.38 9.41
CA SER A 6 2.72 -14.35 8.51
C SER A 6 2.84 -15.62 7.67
N VAL A 7 2.58 -16.79 8.26
CA VAL A 7 2.53 -18.06 7.53
C VAL A 7 1.38 -18.04 6.52
N ILE A 8 0.20 -17.56 6.91
CA ILE A 8 -0.96 -17.43 6.00
C ILE A 8 -0.64 -16.48 4.84
N LEU A 9 0.06 -15.38 5.09
CA LEU A 9 0.52 -14.46 4.05
C LEU A 9 1.47 -15.15 3.06
N GLY A 10 2.50 -15.84 3.56
CA GLY A 10 3.44 -16.59 2.73
C GLY A 10 2.75 -17.65 1.88
N VAL A 11 1.86 -18.44 2.48
CA VAL A 11 1.08 -19.48 1.77
C VAL A 11 0.14 -18.85 0.73
N SER A 12 -0.55 -17.76 1.08
CA SER A 12 -1.45 -17.06 0.16
C SER A 12 -0.68 -16.51 -1.04
N LEU A 13 0.47 -15.87 -0.79
CA LEU A 13 1.33 -15.33 -1.84
C LEU A 13 1.84 -16.42 -2.78
N PHE A 14 2.34 -17.53 -2.24
CA PHE A 14 2.79 -18.67 -3.03
C PHE A 14 1.66 -19.25 -3.87
N TRP A 15 0.49 -19.49 -3.25
CA TRP A 15 -0.63 -20.12 -3.92
C TRP A 15 -1.19 -19.25 -5.04
N VAL A 16 -1.40 -17.95 -4.77
CA VAL A 16 -1.87 -16.99 -5.77
C VAL A 16 -0.87 -16.87 -6.92
N ASN A 17 0.42 -16.68 -6.63
CA ASN A 17 1.46 -16.62 -7.66
C ASN A 17 1.47 -17.89 -8.51
N SER A 18 1.44 -19.06 -7.87
CA SER A 18 1.47 -20.35 -8.56
C SER A 18 0.25 -20.55 -9.46
N LYS A 19 -0.94 -20.17 -9.00
CA LYS A 19 -2.19 -20.32 -9.77
C LYS A 19 -2.30 -19.33 -10.93
N LEU A 20 -1.80 -18.10 -10.77
CA LEU A 20 -1.86 -17.07 -11.80
C LEU A 20 -0.77 -17.24 -12.87
N THR A 21 0.41 -17.71 -12.48
CA THR A 21 1.55 -17.87 -13.40
C THR A 21 1.72 -19.30 -13.91
N LYS A 22 0.99 -20.26 -13.32
CA LYS A 22 1.05 -21.70 -13.62
C LYS A 22 2.44 -22.30 -13.45
N ASN A 23 3.28 -21.71 -12.58
CA ASN A 23 4.58 -22.27 -12.24
C ASN A 23 4.80 -22.26 -10.72
N LYS A 24 5.06 -23.43 -10.13
CA LYS A 24 5.28 -23.57 -8.68
C LYS A 24 6.69 -23.12 -8.28
N SER A 25 7.72 -23.56 -9.02
CA SER A 25 9.13 -23.31 -8.69
C SER A 25 9.47 -21.83 -8.56
N ILE A 26 9.16 -21.04 -9.58
CA ILE A 26 9.46 -19.60 -9.62
C ILE A 26 8.60 -18.89 -8.58
N SER A 27 7.33 -19.28 -8.43
CA SER A 27 6.44 -18.70 -7.42
C SER A 27 6.98 -18.92 -6.00
N PHE A 28 7.60 -20.07 -5.71
CA PHE A 28 8.23 -20.33 -4.41
C PHE A 28 9.40 -19.39 -4.15
N VAL A 29 10.35 -19.32 -5.10
CA VAL A 29 11.54 -18.45 -4.97
C VAL A 29 11.14 -16.98 -4.81
N VAL A 30 10.19 -16.50 -5.63
CA VAL A 30 9.69 -15.13 -5.54
C VAL A 30 8.98 -14.89 -4.19
N THR A 31 8.21 -15.85 -3.69
CA THR A 31 7.53 -15.73 -2.38
C THR A 31 8.54 -15.57 -1.25
N VAL A 32 9.62 -16.36 -1.24
CA VAL A 32 10.68 -16.24 -0.23
C VAL A 32 11.36 -14.87 -0.30
N ALA A 33 11.68 -14.40 -1.51
CA ALA A 33 12.28 -13.07 -1.72
C ALA A 33 11.37 -11.94 -1.22
N VAL A 34 10.06 -12.05 -1.45
CA VAL A 34 9.06 -11.07 -0.96
C VAL A 34 9.00 -11.07 0.56
N LEU A 35 8.91 -12.25 1.20
CA LEU A 35 8.86 -12.34 2.66
C LEU A 35 10.12 -11.74 3.31
N TYR A 36 11.29 -11.96 2.72
CA TYR A 36 12.54 -11.33 3.14
C TYR A 36 12.47 -9.79 3.01
N ALA A 37 12.05 -9.27 1.86
CA ALA A 37 11.92 -7.83 1.64
C ALA A 37 10.88 -7.19 2.57
N MET A 38 9.88 -7.95 3.01
CA MET A 38 8.80 -7.50 3.88
C MET A 38 9.09 -7.59 5.39
N GLN A 39 10.27 -8.04 5.81
CA GLN A 39 10.57 -8.31 7.22
C GLN A 39 10.18 -7.16 8.18
N SER A 40 10.40 -5.90 7.79
CA SER A 40 10.08 -4.72 8.60
C SER A 40 8.58 -4.37 8.66
N TYR A 41 7.77 -4.98 7.79
CA TYR A 41 6.32 -4.79 7.73
C TYR A 41 5.55 -5.94 8.39
N ILE A 42 6.25 -7.01 8.79
CA ILE A 42 5.67 -8.15 9.50
C ILE A 42 5.71 -7.85 11.00
N ALA A 43 4.64 -7.22 11.48
CA ALA A 43 4.44 -6.86 12.88
C ALA A 43 3.00 -7.17 13.32
N ALA A 44 2.75 -7.16 14.63
CA ALA A 44 1.42 -7.34 15.22
C ALA A 44 0.51 -6.12 14.92
N ARG A 45 0.09 -5.97 13.67
CA ARG A 45 -0.74 -4.86 13.17
C ARG A 45 -1.81 -5.40 12.23
N ALA A 46 -2.96 -4.70 12.14
CA ALA A 46 -4.04 -5.03 11.21
C ALA A 46 -3.59 -5.11 9.74
N GLN A 47 -2.46 -4.45 9.40
CA GLN A 47 -1.86 -4.46 8.07
C GLN A 47 -1.61 -5.88 7.51
N LEU A 48 -1.31 -6.85 8.38
CA LEU A 48 -0.94 -8.18 7.93
C LEU A 48 -2.16 -8.94 7.37
N VAL A 49 -3.33 -8.74 7.97
CA VAL A 49 -4.60 -9.23 7.43
C VAL A 49 -4.89 -8.56 6.09
N THR A 50 -4.69 -7.25 5.97
CA THR A 50 -4.92 -6.56 4.70
C THR A 50 -3.97 -7.00 3.59
N PHE A 51 -2.71 -7.32 3.89
CA PHE A 51 -1.79 -7.87 2.90
C PHE A 51 -2.29 -9.20 2.32
N ILE A 52 -2.80 -10.08 3.18
CA ILE A 52 -3.43 -11.33 2.75
C ILE A 52 -4.61 -11.02 1.83
N LEU A 53 -5.51 -10.12 2.25
CA LEU A 53 -6.71 -9.77 1.49
C LEU A 53 -6.36 -9.14 0.13
N PHE A 54 -5.38 -8.24 0.04
CA PHE A 54 -4.95 -7.65 -1.24
C PHE A 54 -4.35 -8.68 -2.20
N VAL A 55 -3.60 -9.67 -1.70
CA VAL A 55 -3.10 -10.78 -2.52
C VAL A 55 -4.26 -11.60 -3.10
N TRP A 56 -5.28 -11.90 -2.28
CA TRP A 56 -6.49 -12.59 -2.73
C TRP A 56 -7.36 -11.74 -3.66
N GLU A 57 -7.38 -10.42 -3.47
CA GLU A 57 -8.08 -9.48 -4.34
C GLU A 57 -7.57 -9.58 -5.78
N ILE A 58 -6.25 -9.52 -5.99
CA ILE A 58 -5.66 -9.70 -7.33
C ILE A 58 -6.04 -11.06 -7.92
N TYR A 59 -6.03 -12.12 -7.11
CA TYR A 59 -6.46 -13.44 -7.57
C TYR A 59 -7.91 -13.44 -8.04
N PHE A 60 -8.82 -12.85 -7.27
CA PHE A 60 -10.24 -12.76 -7.63
C PHE A 60 -10.48 -11.87 -8.84
N ILE A 61 -9.78 -10.73 -8.98
CA ILE A 61 -9.87 -9.89 -10.18
C ILE A 61 -9.44 -10.69 -11.42
N GLU A 62 -8.26 -11.31 -11.40
CA GLU A 62 -7.75 -12.07 -12.55
C GLU A 62 -8.68 -13.25 -12.90
N LYS A 63 -9.15 -14.00 -11.91
CA LYS A 63 -10.06 -15.14 -12.16
C LYS A 63 -11.46 -14.74 -12.59
N PHE A 64 -11.96 -13.61 -12.09
CA PHE A 64 -13.20 -13.02 -12.57
C PHE A 64 -13.07 -12.59 -14.03
N LEU A 65 -11.96 -11.94 -14.39
CA LEU A 65 -11.68 -11.52 -15.76
C LEU A 65 -11.46 -12.70 -16.72
N GLU A 66 -10.90 -13.81 -16.25
CA GLU A 66 -10.73 -15.05 -17.03
C GLU A 66 -12.06 -15.77 -17.28
N ASN A 67 -12.86 -16.02 -16.24
CA ASN A 67 -13.96 -17.01 -16.29
C ASN A 67 -15.36 -16.41 -16.04
N LYS A 68 -15.47 -15.13 -15.65
CA LYS A 68 -16.73 -14.44 -15.30
C LYS A 68 -17.59 -15.16 -14.26
N LYS A 69 -16.98 -16.03 -13.43
CA LYS A 69 -17.71 -16.76 -12.38
C LYS A 69 -18.11 -15.79 -11.26
N PHE A 70 -19.39 -15.83 -10.90
CA PHE A 70 -19.98 -14.93 -9.91
C PHE A 70 -19.33 -15.04 -8.51
N GLY A 71 -18.85 -16.23 -8.13
CA GLY A 71 -18.15 -16.43 -6.85
C GLY A 71 -16.93 -15.53 -6.63
N TYR A 72 -16.19 -15.19 -7.70
CA TYR A 72 -15.06 -14.26 -7.58
C TYR A 72 -15.51 -12.81 -7.35
N ALA A 73 -16.65 -12.41 -7.91
CA ALA A 73 -17.24 -11.10 -7.63
C ALA A 73 -17.70 -11.00 -6.16
N ILE A 74 -18.34 -12.04 -5.63
CA ILE A 74 -18.69 -12.12 -4.20
C ILE A 74 -17.44 -11.99 -3.34
N GLY A 75 -16.35 -12.70 -3.70
CA GLY A 75 -15.08 -12.61 -3.00
C GLY A 75 -14.53 -11.17 -2.92
N LEU A 76 -14.61 -10.40 -4.01
CA LEU A 76 -14.19 -8.99 -4.02
C LEU A 76 -15.05 -8.11 -3.12
N VAL A 77 -16.36 -8.31 -3.11
CA VAL A 77 -17.30 -7.57 -2.26
C VAL A 77 -17.03 -7.88 -0.78
N LEU A 78 -16.80 -9.15 -0.43
CA LEU A 78 -16.46 -9.57 0.93
C LEU A 78 -15.11 -8.99 1.37
N ILE A 79 -14.10 -8.97 0.50
CA ILE A 79 -12.81 -8.33 0.79
C ILE A 79 -13.02 -6.83 1.08
N SER A 80 -13.81 -6.13 0.27
CA SER A 80 -14.13 -4.72 0.50
C SER A 80 -14.77 -4.49 1.86
N LEU A 81 -15.78 -5.30 2.20
CA LEU A 81 -16.47 -5.24 3.48
C LEU A 81 -15.52 -5.51 4.67
N LEU A 82 -14.65 -6.53 4.55
CA LEU A 82 -13.69 -6.87 5.58
C LEU A 82 -12.68 -5.74 5.80
N ILE A 83 -12.09 -5.18 4.73
CA ILE A 83 -11.09 -4.12 4.87
C ILE A 83 -11.72 -2.84 5.43
N ALA A 84 -12.94 -2.49 5.01
CA ALA A 84 -13.66 -1.34 5.55
C ALA A 84 -13.84 -1.41 7.08
N ASN A 85 -14.00 -2.61 7.63
CA ASN A 85 -14.22 -2.83 9.06
C ASN A 85 -12.95 -3.18 9.86
N LEU A 86 -11.93 -3.77 9.23
CA LEU A 86 -10.70 -4.21 9.91
C LEU A 86 -9.56 -3.18 9.84
N HIS A 87 -9.50 -2.41 8.75
CA HIS A 87 -8.39 -1.49 8.49
C HIS A 87 -8.84 -0.38 7.54
N VAL A 88 -9.74 0.46 8.04
CA VAL A 88 -10.45 1.50 7.28
C VAL A 88 -9.52 2.44 6.50
N ALA A 89 -8.36 2.77 7.07
CA ALA A 89 -7.38 3.68 6.47
C ALA A 89 -6.85 3.22 5.10
N VAL A 90 -6.85 1.91 4.81
CA VAL A 90 -6.36 1.36 3.55
C VAL A 90 -7.49 0.88 2.62
N TRP A 91 -8.74 1.01 3.03
CA TRP A 91 -9.90 0.60 2.21
C TRP A 91 -9.91 1.25 0.81
N PRO A 92 -9.61 2.55 0.64
CA PRO A 92 -9.54 3.15 -0.70
C PRO A 92 -8.51 2.50 -1.63
N PHE A 93 -7.49 1.82 -1.08
CA PHE A 93 -6.44 1.17 -1.85
C PHE A 93 -6.94 -0.02 -2.68
N ILE A 94 -8.04 -0.66 -2.26
CA ILE A 94 -8.74 -1.70 -3.06
C ILE A 94 -9.00 -1.15 -4.46
N PHE A 95 -9.57 0.06 -4.55
CA PHE A 95 -9.93 0.64 -5.84
C PHE A 95 -8.70 0.95 -6.70
N VAL A 96 -7.56 1.28 -6.08
CA VAL A 96 -6.29 1.46 -6.80
C VAL A 96 -5.89 0.17 -7.53
N LEU A 97 -6.13 -1.01 -6.94
CA LEU A 97 -5.82 -2.30 -7.57
C LEU A 97 -6.79 -2.67 -8.71
N PHE A 98 -7.99 -2.09 -8.76
CA PHE A 98 -8.92 -2.24 -9.89
C PHE A 98 -8.49 -1.40 -11.11
N LEU A 99 -7.89 -0.22 -10.89
CA LEU A 99 -7.61 0.77 -11.94
C LEU A 99 -6.78 0.24 -13.12
N PRO A 100 -5.69 -0.55 -12.93
CA PRO A 100 -4.87 -1.00 -14.05
C PRO A 100 -5.64 -1.84 -15.08
N TYR A 101 -6.56 -2.68 -14.62
CA TYR A 101 -7.42 -3.50 -15.48
C TYR A 101 -8.45 -2.66 -16.23
N ILE A 102 -9.05 -1.69 -15.55
CA ILE A 102 -10.03 -0.76 -16.11
C ILE A 102 -9.36 0.16 -17.15
N ALA A 103 -8.16 0.67 -16.84
CA ALA A 103 -7.37 1.52 -17.73
C ALA A 103 -6.97 0.79 -19.02
N GLU A 104 -6.49 -0.46 -18.93
CA GLU A 104 -6.19 -1.26 -20.12
C GLU A 104 -7.44 -1.43 -21.01
N TYR A 105 -8.60 -1.71 -20.41
CA TYR A 105 -9.86 -1.83 -21.15
C TYR A 105 -10.24 -0.52 -21.87
N PHE A 106 -10.20 0.61 -21.17
CA PHE A 106 -10.52 1.90 -21.77
C PHE A 106 -9.58 2.25 -22.92
N ILE A 107 -8.27 2.05 -22.75
CA ILE A 107 -7.27 2.28 -23.80
C ILE A 107 -7.55 1.37 -25.00
N ALA A 108 -7.87 0.09 -24.78
CA ALA A 108 -8.22 -0.82 -25.85
C ALA A 108 -9.48 -0.37 -26.61
N VAL A 109 -10.51 0.11 -25.91
CA VAL A 109 -11.75 0.63 -26.51
C VAL A 109 -11.51 1.92 -27.30
N ILE A 110 -10.71 2.84 -26.76
CA ILE A 110 -10.34 4.10 -27.43
C ILE A 110 -9.53 3.81 -28.69
N ALA A 111 -8.52 2.94 -28.58
CA ALA A 111 -7.71 2.51 -29.72
C ALA A 111 -8.59 1.91 -30.82
N ASP A 112 -9.53 1.02 -30.47
CA ASP A 112 -10.49 0.45 -31.42
C ASP A 112 -11.40 1.51 -32.07
N ARG A 113 -11.83 2.53 -31.31
CA ARG A 113 -12.68 3.61 -31.84
C ARG A 113 -11.93 4.46 -32.87
N ILE A 114 -10.67 4.80 -32.59
CA ILE A 114 -9.80 5.61 -33.44
C ILE A 114 -9.41 4.80 -34.69
N ILE A 115 -8.84 3.61 -34.50
CA ILE A 115 -8.30 2.76 -35.57
C ILE A 115 -9.41 2.32 -36.54
N TYR A 116 -10.56 1.89 -36.02
CA TYR A 116 -11.68 1.46 -36.86
C TYR A 116 -12.61 2.61 -37.27
N LYS A 117 -12.22 3.87 -37.04
CA LYS A 117 -12.98 5.07 -37.42
C LYS A 117 -14.48 4.96 -37.08
N LYS A 118 -14.81 4.35 -35.92
CA LYS A 118 -16.20 3.97 -35.57
C LYS A 118 -17.14 5.18 -35.58
N SER A 119 -16.64 6.36 -35.19
CA SER A 119 -17.41 7.61 -35.25
C SER A 119 -17.79 7.99 -36.68
N LYS A 120 -16.86 7.88 -37.65
CA LYS A 120 -17.10 8.19 -39.07
C LYS A 120 -18.12 7.21 -39.69
N VAL A 121 -17.99 5.92 -39.36
CA VAL A 121 -18.95 4.88 -39.76
C VAL A 121 -20.35 5.19 -39.22
N ARG A 122 -20.47 5.57 -37.94
CA ARG A 122 -21.75 5.90 -37.31
C ARG A 122 -22.39 7.15 -37.93
N THR A 123 -21.60 8.20 -38.20
CA THR A 123 -22.08 9.41 -38.86
C THR A 123 -22.56 9.12 -40.30
N LEU A 124 -21.85 8.27 -41.04
CA LEU A 124 -22.27 7.82 -42.38
C LEU A 124 -23.58 7.05 -42.32
N LYS A 125 -23.69 6.04 -41.45
CA LYS A 125 -24.94 5.26 -41.26
C LYS A 125 -26.12 6.15 -40.86
N PHE A 126 -25.89 7.15 -40.01
CA PHE A 126 -26.93 8.10 -39.61
C PHE A 126 -27.35 9.03 -40.76
N LYS A 127 -26.39 9.55 -41.54
CA LYS A 127 -26.67 10.36 -42.74
C LYS A 127 -27.47 9.56 -43.78
N ILE A 128 -27.09 8.30 -44.01
CA ILE A 128 -27.80 7.37 -44.89
C ILE A 128 -29.24 7.17 -44.39
N LYS A 129 -29.44 6.82 -43.11
CA LYS A 129 -30.77 6.61 -42.51
C LYS A 129 -31.66 7.86 -42.55
N ARG A 130 -31.09 9.06 -42.47
CA ARG A 130 -31.83 10.32 -42.54
C ARG A 130 -32.21 10.69 -43.97
N LEU A 131 -31.32 10.43 -44.93
CA LEU A 131 -31.52 10.74 -46.34
C LEU A 131 -32.42 9.73 -47.03
N SER A 132 -32.42 8.46 -46.59
CA SER A 132 -33.33 7.43 -47.10
C SER A 132 -34.80 7.63 -46.73
N LYS A 133 -35.10 8.60 -45.85
CA LYS A 133 -36.47 8.99 -45.45
C LYS A 133 -36.98 10.23 -46.18
N LYS A 134 -36.23 10.79 -47.11
CA LYS A 134 -36.62 11.97 -47.89
C LYS A 134 -36.71 11.59 -49.37
N ASP A 135 -37.84 11.89 -49.99
CA ASP A 135 -38.06 11.66 -51.41
C ASP A 135 -37.09 12.49 -52.28
N GLY A 136 -36.63 11.91 -53.39
CA GLY A 136 -35.75 12.57 -54.36
C GLY A 136 -34.26 12.64 -54.00
N LYS A 137 -33.75 11.83 -53.05
CA LYS A 137 -32.31 11.81 -52.66
C LYS A 137 -31.61 10.46 -52.83
N GLU A 138 -32.14 9.61 -53.70
CA GLU A 138 -31.67 8.23 -53.91
C GLU A 138 -30.21 8.14 -54.37
N GLU A 139 -29.77 9.00 -55.30
CA GLU A 139 -28.37 9.04 -55.77
C GLU A 139 -27.38 9.36 -54.64
N LYS A 140 -27.71 10.35 -53.79
CA LYS A 140 -26.87 10.72 -52.62
C LYS A 140 -26.81 9.60 -51.58
N VAL A 141 -27.88 8.81 -51.46
CA VAL A 141 -27.89 7.62 -50.59
C VAL A 141 -26.99 6.53 -51.16
N GLN A 142 -27.05 6.26 -52.47
CA GLN A 142 -26.16 5.30 -53.14
C GLN A 142 -24.67 5.70 -53.02
N GLU A 143 -24.34 6.98 -53.21
CA GLU A 143 -22.97 7.47 -53.08
C GLU A 143 -22.43 7.31 -51.64
N LEU A 144 -23.26 7.62 -50.63
CA LEU A 144 -22.90 7.42 -49.22
C LEU A 144 -22.77 5.94 -48.84
N ASN A 145 -23.60 5.06 -49.42
CA ASN A 145 -23.50 3.61 -49.24
C ASN A 145 -22.19 3.07 -49.84
N LYS A 146 -21.79 3.52 -51.03
CA LYS A 146 -20.50 3.16 -51.64
C LYS A 146 -19.33 3.61 -50.77
N LYS A 147 -19.35 4.86 -50.29
CA LYS A 147 -18.35 5.40 -49.34
C LYS A 147 -18.31 4.61 -48.03
N LEU A 148 -19.46 4.11 -47.55
CA LEU A 148 -19.53 3.28 -46.35
C LEU A 148 -18.92 1.89 -46.59
N GLN A 149 -19.22 1.23 -47.72
CA GLN A 149 -18.65 -0.07 -48.09
C GLN A 149 -17.12 0.00 -48.25
N GLU A 150 -16.60 1.03 -48.92
CA GLU A 150 -15.16 1.26 -49.05
C GLU A 150 -14.49 1.49 -47.69
N LEU A 151 -15.17 2.20 -46.77
CA LEU A 151 -14.65 2.43 -45.43
C LEU A 151 -14.66 1.12 -44.61
N GLU A 152 -15.72 0.33 -44.69
CA GLU A 152 -15.84 -0.95 -43.99
C GLU A 152 -14.82 -1.99 -44.51
N SER A 153 -14.52 -2.01 -45.81
CA SER A 153 -13.48 -2.88 -46.39
C SER A 153 -12.06 -2.46 -46.00
N LYS A 154 -11.80 -1.15 -45.88
CA LYS A 154 -10.53 -0.65 -45.31
C LYS A 154 -10.39 -1.05 -43.84
N ILE A 155 -11.48 -0.95 -43.07
CA ILE A 155 -11.50 -1.34 -41.65
C ILE A 155 -11.28 -2.84 -41.47
N SER A 156 -11.87 -3.70 -42.31
CA SER A 156 -11.67 -5.15 -42.21
C SER A 156 -10.22 -5.55 -42.46
N LYS A 157 -9.56 -4.95 -43.46
CA LYS A 157 -8.11 -5.14 -43.71
C LYS A 157 -7.26 -4.73 -42.50
N ILE A 158 -7.59 -3.60 -41.86
CA ILE A 158 -6.89 -3.12 -40.66
C ILE A 158 -7.09 -4.07 -39.47
N LYS A 159 -8.31 -4.63 -39.30
CA LYS A 159 -8.59 -5.61 -38.23
C LYS A 159 -7.73 -6.86 -38.38
N ILE A 160 -7.66 -7.42 -39.59
CA ILE A 160 -6.88 -8.63 -39.88
C ILE A 160 -5.40 -8.39 -39.55
N LYS A 161 -4.81 -7.30 -40.06
CA LYS A 161 -3.41 -6.93 -39.77
C LYS A 161 -3.16 -6.78 -38.26
N ARG A 162 -4.09 -6.15 -37.53
CA ARG A 162 -3.95 -5.95 -36.09
C ARG A 162 -4.10 -7.26 -35.29
N GLU A 163 -4.96 -8.18 -35.73
CA GLU A 163 -5.04 -9.51 -35.13
C GLU A 163 -3.74 -10.29 -35.31
N GLU A 164 -3.08 -10.15 -36.45
CA GLU A 164 -1.74 -10.70 -36.69
C GLU A 164 -0.68 -10.03 -35.79
N ASP A 165 -0.64 -8.70 -35.75
CA ASP A 165 0.30 -7.96 -34.89
C ASP A 165 0.10 -8.30 -33.39
N ASN A 166 -1.15 -8.53 -32.96
CA ASN A 166 -1.48 -8.93 -31.59
C ASN A 166 -1.05 -10.37 -31.26
N LYS A 167 -0.80 -11.25 -32.23
CA LYS A 167 -0.23 -12.59 -31.97
C LYS A 167 1.22 -12.49 -31.49
N ASN A 168 1.98 -11.49 -31.98
CA ASN A 168 3.39 -11.30 -31.60
C ASN A 168 3.73 -9.82 -31.34
N PRO A 169 3.18 -9.19 -30.28
CA PRO A 169 3.38 -7.76 -30.02
C PRO A 169 4.83 -7.44 -29.64
N TYR A 170 5.35 -6.25 -29.91
CA TYR A 170 6.77 -5.93 -29.66
C TYR A 170 7.21 -6.11 -28.19
N LYS A 171 6.62 -5.35 -27.25
CA LYS A 171 6.85 -5.48 -25.80
C LYS A 171 5.57 -5.45 -24.95
N ILE A 172 4.58 -4.66 -25.34
CA ILE A 172 3.34 -4.48 -24.57
C ILE A 172 2.21 -5.27 -25.21
N LYS A 173 1.56 -6.13 -24.42
CA LYS A 173 0.33 -6.84 -24.78
C LYS A 173 -0.86 -6.00 -24.32
N ILE A 174 -1.76 -5.65 -25.24
CA ILE A 174 -3.02 -4.96 -24.92
C ILE A 174 -4.16 -5.94 -25.20
N LYS A 175 -4.91 -6.32 -24.17
CA LYS A 175 -6.06 -7.22 -24.30
C LYS A 175 -7.36 -6.49 -23.99
N ARG A 176 -8.27 -6.45 -24.98
CA ARG A 176 -9.64 -6.01 -24.75
C ARG A 176 -10.44 -7.13 -24.08
N ASN A 177 -10.72 -6.98 -22.78
CA ASN A 177 -11.55 -7.92 -22.03
C ASN A 177 -12.91 -7.31 -21.68
N GLU A 178 -13.98 -7.78 -22.31
CA GLU A 178 -15.35 -7.27 -22.05
C GLU A 178 -15.85 -7.56 -20.62
N ASN A 179 -15.27 -8.54 -19.92
CA ASN A 179 -15.59 -8.82 -18.52
C ASN A 179 -15.26 -7.64 -17.59
N VAL A 180 -14.37 -6.72 -18.01
CA VAL A 180 -14.03 -5.52 -17.25
C VAL A 180 -15.26 -4.61 -17.02
N LYS A 181 -16.26 -4.61 -17.90
CA LYS A 181 -17.52 -3.88 -17.66
C LYS A 181 -18.22 -4.34 -16.39
N TRP A 182 -18.19 -5.65 -16.14
CA TRP A 182 -18.75 -6.23 -14.93
C TRP A 182 -17.83 -6.01 -13.73
N LEU A 183 -16.52 -5.94 -13.94
CA LEU A 183 -15.58 -5.58 -12.88
C LEU A 183 -15.82 -4.14 -12.39
N ILE A 184 -16.16 -3.20 -13.29
CA ILE A 184 -16.56 -1.83 -12.92
C ILE A 184 -17.84 -1.86 -12.07
N LEU A 185 -18.82 -2.69 -12.43
CA LEU A 185 -20.03 -2.85 -11.62
C LEU A 185 -19.69 -3.41 -10.22
N VAL A 186 -18.81 -4.41 -10.14
CA VAL A 186 -18.33 -4.95 -8.85
C VAL A 186 -17.61 -3.87 -8.04
N MET A 187 -16.77 -3.04 -8.68
CA MET A 187 -16.11 -1.92 -8.03
C MET A 187 -17.11 -0.94 -7.40
N VAL A 188 -18.20 -0.60 -8.12
CA VAL A 188 -19.27 0.25 -7.59
C VAL A 188 -19.94 -0.41 -6.37
N ILE A 189 -20.23 -1.71 -6.42
CA ILE A 189 -20.77 -2.44 -5.27
C ILE A 189 -19.78 -2.44 -4.09
N CYS A 190 -18.48 -2.61 -4.36
CA CYS A 190 -17.45 -2.53 -3.32
C CYS A 190 -17.41 -1.15 -2.66
N VAL A 191 -17.61 -0.05 -3.40
CA VAL A 191 -17.73 1.31 -2.82
C VAL A 191 -18.92 1.38 -1.86
N LEU A 192 -20.05 0.77 -2.22
CA LEU A 192 -21.24 0.75 -1.34
C LEU A 192 -21.01 -0.02 -0.04
N MET A 193 -20.05 -0.96 0.00
CA MET A 193 -19.70 -1.67 1.25
C MET A 193 -19.12 -0.73 2.31
N GLY A 194 -18.59 0.43 1.92
CA GLY A 194 -18.13 1.45 2.86
C GLY A 194 -19.26 2.03 3.73
N PHE A 195 -20.53 1.90 3.32
CA PHE A 195 -21.68 2.28 4.17
C PHE A 195 -22.06 1.19 5.19
N ILE A 196 -21.57 -0.04 5.01
CA ILE A 196 -21.85 -1.19 5.87
C ILE A 196 -20.72 -1.32 6.89
N THR A 197 -20.55 -0.25 7.68
CA THR A 197 -19.60 -0.20 8.78
C THR A 197 -20.24 0.52 9.98
N PRO A 198 -19.94 0.11 11.23
CA PRO A 198 -20.38 0.88 12.39
C PRO A 198 -19.73 2.27 12.45
N LEU A 199 -18.66 2.51 11.65
CA LEU A 199 -17.90 3.77 11.60
C LEU A 199 -18.52 4.85 10.68
N LYS A 200 -19.76 4.64 10.21
CA LYS A 200 -20.50 5.59 9.34
C LYS A 200 -19.71 5.99 8.08
N ASP A 201 -19.37 7.27 7.92
CA ASP A 201 -18.70 7.87 6.77
C ASP A 201 -17.17 7.77 6.81
N THR A 202 -16.60 7.28 7.92
CA THR A 202 -15.16 7.18 8.12
C THR A 202 -14.39 6.54 6.95
N PRO A 203 -14.86 5.44 6.31
CA PRO A 203 -14.15 4.88 5.15
C PRO A 203 -13.94 5.85 3.98
N PHE A 204 -14.85 6.80 3.81
CA PHE A 204 -14.79 7.81 2.75
C PHE A 204 -13.99 9.04 3.15
N THR A 205 -14.03 9.41 4.44
CA THR A 205 -13.41 10.65 4.92
C THR A 205 -12.02 10.47 5.50
N TYR A 206 -11.66 9.27 6.01
CA TYR A 206 -10.41 9.07 6.75
C TYR A 206 -9.18 9.46 5.93
N LEU A 207 -9.02 8.87 4.73
CA LEU A 207 -7.87 9.17 3.88
C LEU A 207 -7.82 10.65 3.49
N TYR A 208 -8.97 11.25 3.20
CA TYR A 208 -9.05 12.67 2.87
C TYR A 208 -8.59 13.55 4.03
N LYS A 209 -9.10 13.29 5.24
CA LYS A 209 -8.71 14.00 6.47
C LYS A 209 -7.22 13.82 6.77
N THR A 210 -6.68 12.60 6.69
CA THR A 210 -5.25 12.34 6.89
C THR A 210 -4.39 13.08 5.86
N MET A 211 -4.84 13.21 4.61
CA MET A 211 -4.09 13.93 3.57
C MET A 211 -4.22 15.45 3.64
N GLN A 212 -5.26 15.96 4.28
CA GLN A 212 -5.41 17.38 4.58
C GLN A 212 -4.54 17.80 5.78
N GLY A 213 -4.41 16.91 6.76
CA GLY A 213 -3.65 17.17 7.98
C GLY A 213 -2.14 17.25 7.80
N ASN A 214 -1.47 17.69 8.85
CA ASN A 214 -0.02 17.92 8.94
C ASN A 214 0.80 16.67 9.35
N THR A 215 0.14 15.62 9.83
CA THR A 215 0.80 14.46 10.45
C THR A 215 1.69 13.72 9.46
N THR A 216 1.22 13.58 8.21
CA THR A 216 1.93 12.86 7.15
C THR A 216 3.25 13.48 6.73
N GLN A 217 3.46 14.77 7.02
CA GLN A 217 4.71 15.48 6.71
C GLN A 217 5.82 15.21 7.74
N ASN A 218 5.44 14.71 8.92
CA ASN A 218 6.36 14.51 10.05
C ASN A 218 6.55 13.02 10.38
N ILE A 219 5.61 12.16 9.99
CA ILE A 219 5.73 10.72 10.20
C ILE A 219 6.64 10.11 9.13
N SER A 220 7.74 9.49 9.57
CA SER A 220 8.76 8.90 8.69
C SER A 220 8.22 7.86 7.71
N GLU A 221 7.15 7.14 8.06
CA GLU A 221 6.49 6.16 7.18
C GLU A 221 5.80 6.81 5.97
N HIS A 222 5.33 8.05 6.11
CA HIS A 222 4.59 8.80 5.09
C HIS A 222 5.49 9.59 4.14
N LEU A 223 6.71 9.91 4.58
CA LEU A 223 7.69 10.66 3.80
C LEU A 223 8.09 9.94 2.50
N PRO A 224 8.57 10.71 1.50
CA PRO A 224 9.14 10.14 0.28
C PRO A 224 10.24 9.13 0.55
N MET A 225 10.31 8.11 -0.31
CA MET A 225 11.36 7.11 -0.22
C MET A 225 12.67 7.66 -0.79
N THR A 226 13.71 7.65 0.05
CA THR A 226 15.09 7.88 -0.40
C THR A 226 15.68 6.54 -0.84
N LEU A 227 15.78 6.31 -2.15
CA LEU A 227 16.20 5.01 -2.72
C LEU A 227 17.54 4.51 -2.19
N ILE A 228 18.51 5.40 -1.98
CA ILE A 228 19.86 5.02 -1.48
C ILE A 228 19.81 4.37 -0.09
N ASN A 229 18.80 4.71 0.72
CA ASN A 229 18.60 4.15 2.06
C ASN A 229 17.82 2.83 2.06
N ASN A 230 17.37 2.35 0.89
CA ASN A 230 16.57 1.13 0.77
C ASN A 230 17.08 0.23 -0.37
N THR A 231 18.08 -0.60 -0.04
CA THR A 231 18.68 -1.57 -0.95
C THR A 231 17.65 -2.54 -1.54
N ASN A 232 16.65 -2.97 -0.76
CA ASN A 232 15.63 -3.89 -1.24
C ASN A 232 14.77 -3.28 -2.35
N ALA A 233 14.38 -2.01 -2.20
CA ALA A 233 13.64 -1.27 -3.23
C ALA A 233 14.46 -1.09 -4.50
N MET A 234 15.74 -0.71 -4.36
CA MET A 234 16.64 -0.58 -5.49
C MET A 234 16.81 -1.90 -6.25
N CYS A 235 17.07 -3.00 -5.55
CA CYS A 235 17.18 -4.34 -6.15
C CYS A 235 15.90 -4.74 -6.88
N ALA A 236 14.72 -4.52 -6.28
CA ALA A 236 13.44 -4.83 -6.91
C ALA A 236 13.21 -4.04 -8.21
N LEU A 237 13.52 -2.73 -8.20
CA LEU A 237 13.42 -1.87 -9.38
C LEU A 237 14.39 -2.31 -10.49
N VAL A 238 15.66 -2.50 -10.15
CA VAL A 238 16.69 -2.95 -11.09
C VAL A 238 16.29 -4.28 -11.72
N LEU A 239 15.79 -5.22 -10.92
CA LEU A 239 15.39 -6.54 -11.41
C LEU A 239 14.23 -6.46 -12.40
N VAL A 240 13.16 -5.71 -12.08
CA VAL A 240 12.03 -5.51 -13.00
C VAL A 240 12.47 -4.80 -14.28
N LEU A 241 13.23 -3.72 -14.16
CA LEU A 241 13.71 -2.94 -15.31
C LEU A 241 14.68 -3.75 -16.18
N ALA A 242 15.57 -4.55 -15.59
CA ALA A 242 16.51 -5.39 -16.32
C ALA A 242 15.79 -6.41 -17.19
N ILE A 243 14.75 -7.07 -16.66
CA ILE A 243 13.93 -7.99 -17.46
C ILE A 243 13.24 -7.24 -18.61
N LEU A 244 12.67 -6.07 -18.35
CA LEU A 244 11.95 -5.30 -19.38
C LEU A 244 12.87 -4.71 -20.46
N ILE A 245 14.10 -4.30 -20.11
CA ILE A 245 15.04 -3.65 -21.03
C ILE A 245 15.80 -4.71 -21.84
N PHE A 246 16.47 -5.64 -21.15
CA PHE A 246 17.47 -6.54 -21.75
C PHE A 246 16.89 -7.84 -22.30
N THR A 247 15.62 -8.14 -22.05
CA THR A 247 15.00 -9.38 -22.51
C THR A 247 13.86 -9.13 -23.50
N LYS A 248 13.51 -10.19 -24.25
CA LYS A 248 12.33 -10.23 -25.13
C LYS A 248 11.02 -10.49 -24.37
N ALA A 249 11.02 -10.44 -23.03
CA ALA A 249 9.82 -10.62 -22.21
C ALA A 249 8.80 -9.53 -22.52
N LYS A 250 7.53 -9.90 -22.48
CA LYS A 250 6.41 -9.02 -22.84
C LYS A 250 5.47 -8.84 -21.66
N ILE A 251 5.21 -7.58 -21.32
CA ILE A 251 4.34 -7.17 -20.23
C ILE A 251 2.92 -6.87 -20.73
N ARG A 252 1.90 -7.16 -19.92
CA ARG A 252 0.51 -6.71 -20.20
C ARG A 252 0.40 -5.22 -19.84
N LEU A 253 -0.48 -4.48 -20.52
CA LEU A 253 -0.64 -3.06 -20.22
C LEU A 253 -1.16 -2.83 -18.78
N SER A 254 -2.08 -3.66 -18.30
CA SER A 254 -2.50 -3.68 -16.89
C SER A 254 -1.34 -3.94 -15.93
N ASP A 255 -0.46 -4.89 -16.23
CA ASP A 255 0.72 -5.19 -15.40
C ASP A 255 1.71 -4.01 -15.37
N LEU A 256 1.88 -3.32 -16.49
CA LEU A 256 2.72 -2.13 -16.57
C LEU A 256 2.15 -0.98 -15.71
N PHE A 257 0.84 -0.74 -15.79
CA PHE A 257 0.18 0.26 -14.93
C PHE A 257 0.21 -0.15 -13.46
N MET A 258 0.07 -1.44 -13.15
CA MET A 258 0.14 -1.94 -11.79
C MET A 258 1.53 -1.66 -11.18
N VAL A 259 2.59 -2.13 -11.82
CA VAL A 259 3.96 -1.94 -11.31
C VAL A 259 4.38 -0.47 -11.36
N GLY A 260 4.03 0.25 -12.42
CA GLY A 260 4.34 1.68 -12.56
C GLY A 260 3.63 2.54 -11.52
N GLY A 261 2.34 2.33 -11.30
CA GLY A 261 1.56 3.03 -10.28
C GLY A 261 2.03 2.73 -8.87
N LEU A 262 2.28 1.47 -8.55
CA LEU A 262 2.82 1.08 -7.23
C LEU A 262 4.25 1.59 -7.02
N CYS A 263 5.07 1.66 -8.07
CA CYS A 263 6.40 2.28 -8.02
C CYS A 263 6.30 3.76 -7.68
N TYR A 264 5.41 4.50 -8.37
CA TYR A 264 5.16 5.90 -8.07
C TYR A 264 4.70 6.10 -6.61
N LEU A 265 3.78 5.27 -6.13
CA LEU A 265 3.32 5.32 -4.73
C LEU A 265 4.43 5.01 -3.73
N MET A 266 5.26 4.00 -3.99
CA MET A 266 6.43 3.66 -3.18
C MET A 266 7.44 4.82 -3.10
N LEU A 267 7.70 5.51 -4.23
CA LEU A 267 8.59 6.65 -4.25
C LEU A 267 7.99 7.85 -3.50
N SER A 268 6.67 8.05 -3.63
CA SER A 268 5.94 9.12 -2.95
C SER A 268 5.87 8.91 -1.43
N THR A 269 5.76 7.66 -0.98
CA THR A 269 5.60 7.30 0.43
C THR A 269 6.26 5.95 0.74
N ARG A 270 7.19 5.94 1.70
CA ARG A 270 7.95 4.73 2.10
C ARG A 270 7.07 3.53 2.44
N ARG A 271 5.96 3.74 3.13
CA ARG A 271 5.01 2.68 3.53
C ARG A 271 4.47 1.85 2.35
N GLN A 272 4.39 2.44 1.15
CA GLN A 272 3.85 1.79 -0.05
C GLN A 272 4.81 0.77 -0.68
N PHE A 273 6.04 0.64 -0.15
CA PHE A 273 6.98 -0.42 -0.53
C PHE A 273 6.39 -1.83 -0.33
N SER A 274 5.66 -2.04 0.77
CA SER A 274 4.99 -3.30 1.06
C SER A 274 4.04 -3.72 -0.07
N MET A 275 3.23 -2.79 -0.58
CA MET A 275 2.30 -3.03 -1.69
C MET A 275 3.02 -3.25 -3.02
N PHE A 276 4.08 -2.47 -3.29
CA PHE A 276 4.90 -2.64 -4.47
C PHE A 276 5.51 -4.04 -4.56
N VAL A 277 6.09 -4.53 -3.46
CA VAL A 277 6.71 -5.86 -3.44
C VAL A 277 5.65 -6.95 -3.47
N LEU A 278 4.58 -6.86 -2.66
CA LEU A 278 3.52 -7.88 -2.61
C LEU A 278 2.85 -8.08 -3.97
N ILE A 279 2.29 -7.01 -4.52
CA ILE A 279 1.50 -7.07 -5.76
C ILE A 279 2.41 -7.12 -6.98
N GLY A 280 3.52 -6.38 -6.95
CA GLY A 280 4.53 -6.40 -8.02
C GLY A 280 5.20 -7.77 -8.18
N SER A 281 5.28 -8.59 -7.12
CA SER A 281 5.79 -9.95 -7.23
C SER A 281 5.00 -10.83 -8.21
N ILE A 282 3.69 -10.60 -8.35
CA ILE A 282 2.83 -11.34 -9.28
C ILE A 282 3.19 -10.99 -10.71
N VAL A 283 3.40 -9.69 -10.98
CA VAL A 283 3.85 -9.21 -12.28
C VAL A 283 5.26 -9.71 -12.57
N LEU A 284 6.16 -9.63 -11.59
CA LEU A 284 7.53 -10.09 -11.72
C LEU A 284 7.59 -11.59 -12.05
N THR A 285 6.83 -12.42 -11.34
CA THR A 285 6.74 -13.86 -11.62
C THR A 285 6.30 -14.11 -13.06
N ARG A 286 5.30 -13.37 -13.57
CA ARG A 286 4.86 -13.50 -14.98
C ARG A 286 5.95 -13.06 -15.95
N LEU A 287 6.71 -12.01 -15.66
CA LEU A 287 7.81 -11.55 -16.50
C LEU A 287 8.93 -12.60 -16.57
N ILE A 288 9.31 -13.19 -15.43
CA ILE A 288 10.31 -14.27 -15.38
C ILE A 288 9.82 -15.49 -16.17
N VAL A 289 8.55 -15.88 -16.01
CA VAL A 289 7.96 -17.00 -16.74
C VAL A 289 7.91 -16.74 -18.26
N ASP A 290 7.48 -15.56 -18.71
CA ASP A 290 7.45 -15.19 -20.13
C ASP A 290 8.87 -15.08 -20.71
N MET A 291 9.85 -14.61 -19.92
CA MET A 291 11.26 -14.62 -20.29
C MET A 291 11.75 -16.05 -20.54
N ILE A 292 11.65 -16.95 -19.55
CA ILE A 292 12.16 -18.33 -19.67
C ILE A 292 11.55 -19.04 -20.87
N ASN A 293 10.23 -18.94 -21.06
CA ASN A 293 9.54 -19.57 -22.19
C ASN A 293 10.00 -19.07 -23.57
N ARG A 294 10.56 -17.85 -23.67
CA ARG A 294 11.04 -17.28 -24.93
C ARG A 294 12.47 -17.69 -25.26
N TYR A 295 13.30 -17.87 -24.25
CA TYR A 295 14.72 -18.19 -24.43
C TYR A 295 15.00 -19.70 -24.34
N THR A 296 14.11 -20.48 -23.73
CA THR A 296 14.35 -21.91 -23.47
C THR A 296 13.08 -22.73 -23.74
N LYS A 297 13.11 -23.62 -24.74
CA LYS A 297 11.95 -24.45 -25.13
C LYS A 297 11.43 -25.34 -23.99
N ASP A 298 12.31 -25.90 -23.16
CA ASP A 298 11.95 -26.74 -22.00
C ASP A 298 12.39 -26.13 -20.65
N GLY A 299 12.71 -24.84 -20.61
CA GLY A 299 13.26 -24.19 -19.40
C GLY A 299 12.33 -24.28 -18.20
N MET A 300 11.01 -24.29 -18.44
CA MET A 300 10.02 -24.47 -17.38
C MET A 300 10.01 -25.88 -16.78
N LYS A 301 10.19 -26.92 -17.61
CA LYS A 301 10.28 -28.31 -17.15
C LYS A 301 11.58 -28.53 -16.36
N GLN A 302 12.67 -27.91 -16.80
CA GLN A 302 13.95 -27.93 -16.09
C GLN A 302 13.84 -27.21 -14.73
N ALA A 303 13.20 -26.05 -14.68
CA ALA A 303 12.96 -25.34 -13.41
C ALA A 303 12.08 -26.17 -12.46
N GLU A 304 11.13 -26.95 -12.96
CA GLU A 304 10.35 -27.87 -12.16
C GLU A 304 11.14 -29.10 -11.68
N SER A 305 12.01 -29.66 -12.52
CA SER A 305 12.82 -30.84 -12.14
C SER A 305 13.86 -30.49 -11.07
N VAL A 306 14.47 -29.30 -11.15
CA VAL A 306 15.43 -28.82 -10.14
C VAL A 306 14.75 -28.65 -8.78
N VAL A 307 13.56 -28.05 -8.71
CA VAL A 307 12.85 -27.84 -7.43
C VAL A 307 12.25 -29.13 -6.87
N LYS A 308 11.88 -30.09 -7.72
CA LYS A 308 11.42 -31.42 -7.28
C LYS A 308 12.56 -32.32 -6.80
N ASN A 309 13.81 -31.94 -7.03
CA ASN A 309 14.95 -32.71 -6.55
C ASN A 309 15.00 -32.67 -5.02
N ILE A 310 14.94 -33.85 -4.40
CA ILE A 310 14.88 -33.99 -2.94
C ILE A 310 16.12 -33.40 -2.25
N GLY A 311 17.29 -33.49 -2.88
CA GLY A 311 18.52 -32.91 -2.36
C GLY A 311 18.48 -31.39 -2.33
N VAL A 312 17.89 -30.76 -3.35
CA VAL A 312 17.67 -29.30 -3.38
C VAL A 312 16.67 -28.89 -2.31
N ALA A 313 15.58 -29.64 -2.13
CA ALA A 313 14.58 -29.37 -1.09
C ALA A 313 15.17 -29.50 0.33
N ILE A 314 15.96 -30.54 0.59
CA ILE A 314 16.65 -30.73 1.88
C ILE A 314 17.64 -29.59 2.12
N SER A 315 18.48 -29.26 1.15
CA SER A 315 19.45 -28.17 1.27
C SER A 315 18.80 -26.81 1.54
N LEU A 316 17.71 -26.49 0.83
CA LEU A 316 16.92 -25.28 1.08
C LEU A 316 16.31 -25.27 2.48
N THR A 317 15.80 -26.42 2.95
CA THR A 317 15.21 -26.54 4.29
C THR A 317 16.27 -26.33 5.38
N VAL A 318 17.44 -26.96 5.23
CA VAL A 318 18.57 -26.77 6.15
C VAL A 318 19.02 -25.31 6.17
N LEU A 319 19.15 -24.68 5.00
CA LEU A 319 19.54 -23.28 4.89
C LEU A 319 18.50 -22.36 5.55
N MET A 320 17.20 -22.61 5.39
CA MET A 320 16.14 -21.88 6.07
C MET A 320 16.17 -22.09 7.59
N LEU A 321 16.48 -23.29 8.08
CA LEU A 321 16.62 -23.57 9.52
C LEU A 321 17.82 -22.84 10.12
N LEU A 322 18.98 -22.88 9.46
CA LEU A 322 20.18 -22.15 9.88
C LEU A 322 19.93 -20.64 9.92
N TRP A 323 19.29 -20.11 8.88
CA TRP A 323 18.90 -18.70 8.82
C TRP A 323 17.93 -18.33 9.95
N SER A 324 16.90 -19.16 10.17
CA SER A 324 15.94 -18.94 11.26
C SER A 324 16.62 -18.95 12.63
N TYR A 325 17.54 -19.89 12.87
CA TYR A 325 18.31 -19.98 14.11
C TYR A 325 19.16 -18.72 14.33
N TYR A 326 19.85 -18.23 13.30
CA TYR A 326 20.65 -17.01 13.38
C TYR A 326 19.83 -15.79 13.83
N TYR A 327 18.59 -15.64 13.35
CA TYR A 327 17.71 -14.52 13.72
C TYR A 327 16.97 -14.71 15.05
N ILE A 328 16.68 -15.95 15.45
CA ILE A 328 15.97 -16.24 16.70
C ILE A 328 16.91 -16.18 17.89
N LYS A 329 18.15 -16.70 17.76
CA LYS A 329 19.13 -16.77 18.85
C LYS A 329 19.27 -15.46 19.66
N PRO A 330 19.50 -14.28 19.04
CA PRO A 330 19.65 -13.04 19.82
C PRO A 330 18.35 -12.57 20.48
N LYS A 331 17.17 -13.08 20.09
CA LYS A 331 15.86 -12.67 20.60
C LYS A 331 15.32 -13.55 21.71
N LEU A 332 15.96 -14.69 21.99
CA LEU A 332 15.51 -15.59 23.06
C LEU A 332 15.81 -15.04 24.45
N ASP A 333 16.91 -14.28 24.58
CA ASP A 333 17.39 -13.72 25.85
C ASP A 333 17.04 -12.22 26.02
N ASP A 334 16.31 -11.65 25.06
CA ASP A 334 15.98 -10.21 25.03
C ASP A 334 14.75 -9.89 25.88
N GLN A 335 14.76 -8.75 26.56
CA GLN A 335 13.59 -8.29 27.32
C GLN A 335 12.54 -7.75 26.35
N TYR A 336 11.26 -8.04 26.63
CA TYR A 336 10.17 -7.62 25.77
C TYR A 336 10.02 -6.09 25.68
N VAL A 337 10.41 -5.38 26.74
CA VAL A 337 10.45 -3.92 26.80
C VAL A 337 11.88 -3.49 27.08
N ASP A 338 12.46 -2.77 26.13
CA ASP A 338 13.77 -2.16 26.28
C ASP A 338 13.67 -0.91 27.18
N SER A 339 14.25 -0.99 28.38
CA SER A 339 14.26 0.09 29.38
C SER A 339 15.06 1.32 28.94
N SER A 340 15.88 1.21 27.88
CA SER A 340 16.56 2.39 27.29
C SER A 340 15.64 3.17 26.35
N SER A 341 14.67 2.48 25.72
CA SER A 341 13.72 3.07 24.78
C SER A 341 12.41 3.50 25.44
N TYR A 342 12.02 2.83 26.54
CA TYR A 342 10.76 3.06 27.24
C TYR A 342 11.00 3.40 28.73
N PRO A 343 10.23 4.36 29.29
CA PRO A 343 10.43 4.85 30.65
C PRO A 343 9.82 3.91 31.70
N VAL A 344 10.33 2.68 31.82
CA VAL A 344 9.77 1.66 32.73
C VAL A 344 9.81 2.14 34.18
N ALA A 345 11.01 2.43 34.69
CA ALA A 345 11.21 2.84 36.08
C ALA A 345 10.65 4.23 36.36
N ALA A 346 10.72 5.16 35.41
CA ALA A 346 10.09 6.47 35.55
C ALA A 346 8.55 6.36 35.62
N CYS A 347 7.91 5.44 34.88
CA CYS A 347 6.47 5.17 35.03
C CYS A 347 6.13 4.57 36.39
N ASP A 348 6.97 3.66 36.92
CA ASP A 348 6.81 3.11 38.27
C ASP A 348 6.83 4.25 39.31
N TYR A 349 7.81 5.15 39.21
CA TYR A 349 7.90 6.33 40.05
C TYR A 349 6.66 7.23 39.97
N ILE A 350 6.17 7.52 38.75
CA ILE A 350 4.97 8.34 38.54
C ILE A 350 3.76 7.75 39.28
N LEU A 351 3.53 6.44 39.12
CA LEU A 351 2.37 5.76 39.71
C LEU A 351 2.41 5.70 41.23
N GLU A 352 3.60 5.69 41.82
CA GLU A 352 3.79 5.61 43.27
C GLU A 352 3.79 6.99 43.95
N ASN A 353 4.20 8.05 43.25
CA ASN A 353 4.55 9.33 43.87
C ASN A 353 3.79 10.55 43.34
N ILE A 354 3.10 10.44 42.20
CA ILE A 354 2.42 11.58 41.56
C ILE A 354 0.91 11.32 41.49
N ASP A 355 0.12 12.31 41.91
CA ASP A 355 -1.33 12.29 41.79
C ASP A 355 -1.78 12.47 40.34
N LEU A 356 -2.20 11.37 39.71
CA LEU A 356 -2.64 11.35 38.31
C LEU A 356 -3.94 12.12 38.05
N GLU A 357 -4.76 12.41 39.07
CA GLU A 357 -6.02 13.16 38.87
C GLU A 357 -5.75 14.63 38.53
N ASN A 358 -4.72 15.20 39.16
CA ASN A 358 -4.33 16.60 38.98
C ASN A 358 -3.12 16.77 38.05
N ALA A 359 -2.34 15.72 37.82
CA ALA A 359 -1.16 15.78 36.97
C ALA A 359 -1.51 15.86 35.47
N ARG A 360 -0.97 16.89 34.83
CA ARG A 360 -0.91 17.05 33.37
C ARG A 360 0.53 16.93 32.91
N PHE A 361 0.82 15.85 32.19
CA PHE A 361 2.16 15.52 31.71
C PHE A 361 2.41 16.10 30.32
N TYR A 362 3.59 16.64 30.08
CA TYR A 362 4.21 16.72 28.76
C TYR A 362 5.19 15.54 28.61
N ASN A 363 4.95 14.70 27.61
CA ASN A 363 5.79 13.55 27.27
C ASN A 363 6.19 13.57 25.80
N GLU A 364 7.22 12.80 25.43
CA GLU A 364 7.62 12.67 24.03
C GLU A 364 6.83 11.58 23.28
N TYR A 365 6.65 11.81 21.97
CA TYR A 365 5.87 10.98 21.05
C TYR A 365 6.21 9.48 21.07
N ASN A 366 7.50 9.13 21.13
CA ASN A 366 7.95 7.76 20.89
C ASN A 366 7.55 6.77 22.00
N TYR A 367 7.46 7.21 23.24
CA TYR A 367 7.13 6.34 24.39
C TYR A 367 5.77 6.64 25.02
N GLY A 368 5.01 7.64 24.53
CA GLY A 368 3.68 7.96 25.07
C GLY A 368 2.72 6.77 25.07
N SER A 369 2.81 5.90 24.07
CA SER A 369 1.96 4.70 23.98
C SER A 369 2.23 3.72 25.13
N TYR A 370 3.46 3.69 25.65
CA TYR A 370 3.81 2.88 26.82
C TYR A 370 3.27 3.49 28.11
N MET A 371 3.35 4.81 28.28
CA MET A 371 2.74 5.50 29.43
C MET A 371 1.22 5.25 29.51
N LEU A 372 0.53 5.34 28.38
CA LEU A 372 -0.90 5.01 28.29
C LEU A 372 -1.18 3.54 28.65
N PHE A 373 -0.33 2.61 28.20
CA PHE A 373 -0.45 1.20 28.58
C PHE A 373 -0.29 1.00 30.10
N ARG A 374 0.53 1.82 30.76
CA ARG A 374 0.71 1.85 32.22
C ARG A 374 -0.42 2.60 32.96
N GLY A 375 -1.40 3.16 32.26
CA GLY A 375 -2.53 3.89 32.85
C GLY A 375 -2.24 5.36 33.13
N ILE A 376 -1.14 5.92 32.63
CA ILE A 376 -0.74 7.31 32.83
C ILE A 376 -1.28 8.17 31.68
N PRO A 377 -2.01 9.27 31.94
CA PRO A 377 -2.44 10.23 30.92
C PRO A 377 -1.24 10.87 30.20
N VAL A 378 -1.38 11.12 28.90
CA VAL A 378 -0.29 11.63 28.05
C VAL A 378 -0.70 12.88 27.29
N PHE A 379 0.28 13.71 26.98
CA PHE A 379 0.14 14.82 26.03
C PHE A 379 0.02 14.30 24.61
N ILE A 380 0.85 13.31 24.25
CA ILE A 380 0.90 12.76 22.90
C ILE A 380 1.37 11.30 22.89
N ASP A 381 0.95 10.53 21.90
CA ASP A 381 1.46 9.17 21.66
C ASP A 381 1.66 8.88 20.16
N SER A 382 2.03 7.65 19.83
CA SER A 382 2.34 7.24 18.46
C SER A 382 1.14 7.25 17.48
N ARG A 383 -0.07 7.61 17.93
CA ARG A 383 -1.28 7.76 17.11
C ARG A 383 -1.46 9.22 16.69
N ALA A 384 -0.48 9.76 15.97
CA ALA A 384 -0.41 11.16 15.55
C ALA A 384 -1.75 11.74 15.04
N ASP A 385 -2.47 11.00 14.18
CA ASP A 385 -3.74 11.45 13.61
C ASP A 385 -4.75 11.86 14.71
N LEU A 386 -4.80 11.18 15.86
CA LEU A 386 -5.75 11.50 16.94
C LEU A 386 -5.50 12.86 17.62
N TYR A 387 -4.28 13.39 17.50
CA TYR A 387 -3.87 14.68 18.07
C TYR A 387 -3.90 15.81 17.04
N ALA A 388 -4.34 15.51 15.81
CA ALA A 388 -4.53 16.50 14.76
C ALA A 388 -5.98 17.03 14.76
N PRO A 389 -6.20 18.31 14.39
CA PRO A 389 -7.52 18.95 14.40
C PRO A 389 -8.60 18.20 13.60
N GLU A 390 -8.21 17.47 12.56
CA GLU A 390 -9.12 16.72 11.69
C GLU A 390 -9.79 15.53 12.41
N PHE A 391 -9.22 15.07 13.52
CA PHE A 391 -9.66 13.90 14.27
C PHE A 391 -9.92 14.16 15.75
N SER A 392 -9.22 15.11 16.39
CA SER A 392 -9.37 15.43 17.82
C SER A 392 -10.76 15.96 18.18
N GLY A 393 -11.48 16.51 17.19
CA GLY A 393 -12.78 17.17 17.39
C GLY A 393 -12.65 18.63 17.86
N ASN A 394 -11.44 19.08 18.18
CA ASN A 394 -11.13 20.48 18.48
C ASN A 394 -10.34 21.09 17.32
N LYS A 395 -10.99 21.95 16.54
CA LYS A 395 -10.37 22.56 15.35
C LYS A 395 -9.33 23.63 15.69
N ASP A 396 -9.39 24.17 16.89
CA ASP A 396 -8.54 25.28 17.33
C ASP A 396 -7.27 24.79 18.04
N GLU A 397 -7.18 23.49 18.34
CA GLU A 397 -6.05 22.85 19.02
C GLU A 397 -5.37 21.80 18.15
N ASP A 398 -4.17 22.13 17.68
CA ASP A 398 -3.29 21.25 16.93
C ASP A 398 -2.16 20.75 17.84
N ILE A 399 -2.51 19.80 18.71
CA ILE A 399 -1.59 19.22 19.71
C ILE A 399 -0.37 18.59 19.01
N PHE A 400 -0.57 17.97 17.84
CA PHE A 400 0.53 17.39 17.08
C PHE A 400 1.54 18.44 16.62
N SER A 401 1.09 19.55 16.00
CA SER A 401 2.00 20.65 15.62
C SER A 401 2.65 21.30 16.83
N ASP A 402 1.87 21.55 17.88
CA ASP A 402 2.37 22.17 19.11
C ASP A 402 3.47 21.32 19.72
N PHE A 403 3.31 19.99 19.75
CA PHE A 403 4.35 19.05 20.17
C PHE A 403 5.59 19.14 19.27
N ILE A 404 5.45 19.08 17.95
CA ILE A 404 6.58 19.11 17.02
C ILE A 404 7.37 20.42 17.18
N ASN A 405 6.69 21.56 17.23
CA ASN A 405 7.32 22.87 17.41
C ASN A 405 7.99 22.98 18.78
N THR A 406 7.35 22.47 19.84
CA THR A 406 7.90 22.51 21.20
C THR A 406 9.12 21.60 21.35
N SER A 407 9.04 20.36 20.91
CA SER A 407 10.13 19.37 20.97
C SER A 407 11.36 19.78 20.14
N SER A 408 11.14 20.49 19.03
CA SER A 408 12.20 20.95 18.13
C SER A 408 12.82 22.28 18.57
N ILE A 409 12.21 22.95 19.56
CA ILE A 409 12.52 24.32 20.01
C ILE A 409 12.29 25.34 18.88
N GLY A 410 11.25 25.11 18.07
CA GLY A 410 10.76 26.06 17.08
C GLY A 410 9.92 27.19 17.70
N VAL A 411 9.38 26.94 18.90
CA VAL A 411 8.67 27.91 19.74
C VAL A 411 9.21 27.86 21.17
N PHE A 412 8.95 28.90 21.97
CA PHE A 412 9.32 28.87 23.38
C PHE A 412 8.42 27.88 24.11
N TYR A 413 9.02 26.86 24.71
CA TYR A 413 8.31 25.69 25.22
C TYR A 413 7.32 26.00 26.35
N GLU A 414 7.60 27.05 27.15
CA GLU A 414 6.70 27.50 28.21
C GLU A 414 5.34 27.96 27.70
N ASP A 415 5.28 28.55 26.51
CA ASP A 415 4.02 29.03 25.94
C ASP A 415 3.07 27.85 25.71
N THR A 416 3.61 26.73 25.21
CA THR A 416 2.88 25.47 25.08
C THR A 416 2.50 24.91 26.44
N PHE A 417 3.41 24.92 27.40
CA PHE A 417 3.13 24.39 28.74
C PHE A 417 2.07 25.19 29.49
N LYS A 418 2.02 26.51 29.29
CA LYS A 418 0.93 27.38 29.77
C LYS A 418 -0.38 27.06 29.04
N LYS A 419 -0.36 26.97 27.71
CA LYS A 419 -1.56 26.69 26.89
C LYS A 419 -2.29 25.42 27.31
N TYR A 420 -1.55 24.37 27.69
CA TYR A 420 -2.11 23.06 28.04
C TYR A 420 -2.11 22.74 29.54
N ASP A 421 -1.84 23.75 30.39
CA ASP A 421 -1.76 23.62 31.85
C ASP A 421 -0.82 22.48 32.29
N ILE A 422 0.32 22.33 31.62
CA ILE A 422 1.29 21.28 31.92
C ILE A 422 1.88 21.51 33.32
N THR A 423 1.87 20.46 34.13
CA THR A 423 2.37 20.44 35.52
C THR A 423 3.65 19.63 35.66
N HIS A 424 3.81 18.58 34.84
CA HIS A 424 4.92 17.65 34.92
C HIS A 424 5.49 17.41 33.53
N ILE A 425 6.80 17.21 33.45
CA ILE A 425 7.51 16.91 32.21
C ILE A 425 8.23 15.59 32.40
N ILE A 426 8.05 14.68 31.46
CA ILE A 426 8.91 13.51 31.29
C ILE A 426 9.61 13.63 29.94
N CYS A 427 10.92 13.45 29.91
CA CYS A 427 11.69 13.51 28.68
C CYS A 427 12.94 12.61 28.74
N ASN A 428 13.46 12.24 27.58
CA ASN A 428 14.77 11.61 27.50
C ASN A 428 15.84 12.60 28.00
N LYS A 429 16.88 12.09 28.67
CA LYS A 429 18.05 12.89 29.07
C LYS A 429 18.76 13.54 27.88
N SER A 430 18.72 12.88 26.72
CA SER A 430 19.28 13.38 25.46
C SER A 430 18.37 14.35 24.71
N SER A 431 17.15 14.61 25.20
CA SER A 431 16.20 15.50 24.55
C SER A 431 16.68 16.95 24.58
N LYS A 432 16.29 17.74 23.56
CA LYS A 432 16.53 19.19 23.53
C LYS A 432 15.88 19.89 24.73
N MET A 433 14.74 19.38 25.18
CA MET A 433 14.01 19.91 26.34
C MET A 433 14.85 19.80 27.61
N ASN A 434 15.32 18.59 27.92
CA ASN A 434 16.18 18.36 29.08
C ASN A 434 17.46 19.20 29.01
N MET A 435 18.08 19.26 27.83
CA MET A 435 19.29 20.05 27.60
C MET A 435 19.05 21.53 27.95
N ILE A 436 17.94 22.13 27.55
CA ILE A 436 17.67 23.55 27.85
C ILE A 436 17.44 23.75 29.34
N ILE A 437 16.51 23.00 29.96
CA ILE A 437 16.19 23.12 31.39
C ILE A 437 17.46 23.04 32.25
N THR A 438 18.30 22.04 31.98
CA THR A 438 19.55 21.81 32.73
C THR A 438 20.63 22.85 32.42
N LYS A 439 20.83 23.26 31.17
CA LYS A 439 21.90 24.21 30.81
C LYS A 439 21.57 25.65 31.19
N THR A 440 20.30 26.02 31.27
CA THR A 440 19.87 27.35 31.72
C THR A 440 19.68 27.43 33.23
N ASN A 441 19.81 26.33 33.96
CA ASN A 441 19.49 26.23 35.40
C ASN A 441 18.11 26.82 35.70
N ASP A 442 17.10 26.40 34.95
CA ASP A 442 15.77 26.99 35.05
C ASP A 442 15.11 26.64 36.38
N THR A 443 14.98 27.65 37.26
CA THR A 443 14.46 27.49 38.62
C THR A 443 12.96 27.20 38.66
N ARG A 444 12.25 27.29 37.52
CA ARG A 444 10.83 26.94 37.42
C ARG A 444 10.60 25.44 37.40
N TYR A 445 11.65 24.64 37.30
CA TYR A 445 11.59 23.18 37.24
C TYR A 445 12.34 22.53 38.39
N LYS A 446 11.65 21.61 39.06
CA LYS A 446 12.24 20.77 40.10
C LYS A 446 12.34 19.35 39.61
N GLU A 447 13.55 18.81 39.59
CA GLU A 447 13.78 17.40 39.28
C GLU A 447 13.16 16.53 40.38
N LEU A 448 12.28 15.61 40.00
CA LEU A 448 11.66 14.62 40.90
C LEU A 448 12.33 13.26 40.78
N TYR A 449 12.73 12.89 39.56
CA TYR A 449 13.28 11.57 39.24
C TYR A 449 14.27 11.67 38.08
N SER A 450 15.31 10.83 38.10
CA SER A 450 16.36 10.79 37.08
C SER A 450 17.01 9.41 37.06
N ASP A 451 16.96 8.72 35.92
CA ASP A 451 17.66 7.45 35.66
C ASP A 451 18.64 7.57 34.50
N ASP A 452 19.23 6.49 33.98
CA ASP A 452 20.21 6.57 32.90
C ASP A 452 19.67 7.20 31.60
N HIS A 453 18.36 7.13 31.34
CA HIS A 453 17.73 7.50 30.07
C HIS A 453 16.67 8.60 30.20
N PHE A 454 15.94 8.66 31.31
CA PHE A 454 14.78 9.52 31.53
C PHE A 454 14.93 10.42 32.75
N VAL A 455 14.21 11.53 32.72
CA VAL A 455 14.11 12.48 33.82
C VAL A 455 12.67 13.00 33.92
N ILE A 456 12.22 13.26 35.14
CA ILE A 456 10.91 13.86 35.43
C ILE A 456 11.11 15.17 36.18
N TYR A 457 10.43 16.20 35.70
CA TYR A 457 10.38 17.52 36.34
C TYR A 457 8.96 17.86 36.79
N GLU A 458 8.85 18.48 37.96
CA GLU A 458 7.68 19.24 38.42
C GLU A 458 7.86 20.70 38.02
N ARG A 459 6.81 21.31 37.47
CA ARG A 459 6.78 22.73 37.09
C ARG A 459 6.21 23.55 38.25
N LEU A 460 7.04 24.39 38.85
CA LEU A 460 6.73 25.10 40.10
C LEU A 460 5.88 26.37 39.91
N ASN A 461 6.04 27.07 38.78
CA ASN A 461 5.35 28.34 38.52
C ASN A 461 4.22 28.15 37.50
N VAL A 462 3.05 27.72 37.98
CA VAL A 462 1.84 27.59 37.15
C VAL A 462 1.11 28.94 37.00
N ASN A 463 1.41 29.96 37.82
CA ASN A 463 0.59 31.18 37.97
C ASN A 463 1.33 32.55 37.83
N GLU A 464 2.44 32.64 37.09
CA GLU A 464 3.02 33.96 36.69
C GLU A 464 2.94 34.21 35.19
#